data_AF-A0A034WMZ5-F1
#
_entry.id   AF-A0A034WMZ5-F1
#
_cell.length_a   1.000
_cell.length_b   1.000
_cell.length_c   1.000
_cell.angle_alpha   90.00
_cell.angle_beta   90.00
_cell.angle_gamma   90.00
#
_symmetry.space_group_name_H-M   'P 1'
#
loop_
_entity.id
_entity.type
_entity.pdbx_description
1 polymer ?
#
loop_
_entity_poly.entity_id
_entity_poly.type
_entity_poly.pdbx_seq_one_letter_code
_entity_poly.pdbx_strand_id
1 'polypeptide(L)'
;NNNNNNNTSASRASPPSSALIAPNAYAVAAATVAASNAMRNANVNARISPPAWVPDDKAPRCMSCRTQFTAFRRRHHCRNCGGVFCGVCSNATAPLPKYGLTKAVRVCRDCYVSEMRASASPAGSSATRSPPISPRSNASAATAGGS
;
A
#
# COMPACT_ATOMS: atom_id res chain seq x y z
N ASN A 1 23.79 -5.79 -23.24
CA ASN A 1 23.42 -6.89 -24.14
C ASN A 1 23.21 -8.16 -23.30
N ASN A 2 21.99 -8.41 -22.83
CA ASN A 2 21.30 -9.67 -23.12
C ASN A 2 19.83 -9.50 -22.73
N ASN A 3 18.99 -9.90 -23.67
CA ASN A 3 17.57 -9.69 -23.77
C ASN A 3 16.88 -10.96 -23.25
N ASN A 4 15.87 -10.82 -22.39
CA ASN A 4 14.75 -11.76 -22.45
C ASN A 4 13.47 -11.13 -21.92
N ASN A 5 12.85 -10.36 -22.81
CA ASN A 5 11.41 -10.17 -22.83
C ASN A 5 10.73 -11.51 -23.09
N ASN A 6 9.79 -11.90 -22.23
CA ASN A 6 8.65 -12.66 -22.72
C ASN A 6 7.36 -12.20 -22.04
N ASN A 7 6.80 -11.16 -22.64
CA ASN A 7 5.39 -10.84 -22.55
C ASN A 7 4.65 -11.87 -23.40
N THR A 8 3.99 -12.84 -22.76
CA THR A 8 3.02 -13.68 -23.44
C THR A 8 1.68 -13.46 -22.77
N SER A 9 0.85 -12.67 -23.45
CA SER A 9 -0.58 -12.53 -23.22
C SER A 9 -1.21 -13.91 -23.06
N ALA A 10 -1.58 -14.30 -21.84
CA ALA A 10 -2.44 -15.45 -21.61
C ALA A 10 -3.86 -15.06 -22.04
N SER A 11 -4.09 -15.07 -23.36
CA SER A 11 -5.42 -15.22 -23.93
C SER A 11 -6.09 -16.41 -23.24
N ARG A 12 -7.31 -16.19 -22.74
CA ARG A 12 -8.21 -17.25 -22.25
C ARG A 12 -8.45 -18.21 -23.41
N ALA A 13 -7.59 -19.20 -23.57
CA ALA A 13 -7.82 -20.31 -24.47
C ALA A 13 -8.91 -21.17 -23.84
N SER A 14 -10.06 -21.23 -24.49
CA SER A 14 -11.01 -22.31 -24.28
C SER A 14 -10.28 -23.65 -24.47
N PRO A 15 -10.50 -24.67 -23.61
CA PRO A 15 -9.81 -25.94 -23.76
C PRO A 15 -10.20 -26.60 -25.10
N PRO A 16 -9.25 -27.26 -25.79
CA PRO A 16 -9.56 -27.97 -27.03
C PRO A 16 -10.45 -29.17 -26.74
N SER A 17 -11.60 -29.22 -27.42
CA SER A 17 -12.42 -30.44 -27.53
C SER A 17 -11.55 -31.54 -28.16
N SER A 18 -11.45 -32.69 -27.49
CA SER A 18 -10.96 -34.01 -27.98
C SER A 18 -9.70 -34.61 -27.32
N ALA A 19 -9.20 -34.08 -26.20
CA ALA A 19 -8.25 -34.84 -25.37
C ALA A 19 -8.97 -35.36 -24.13
N LEU A 20 -9.19 -36.68 -24.05
CA LEU A 20 -9.65 -37.38 -22.83
C LEU A 20 -8.51 -37.34 -21.79
N ILE A 21 -8.28 -36.15 -21.24
CA ILE A 21 -7.43 -35.95 -20.08
C ILE A 21 -8.26 -36.36 -18.88
N ALA A 22 -7.79 -37.39 -18.17
CA ALA A 22 -8.49 -37.98 -17.04
C ALA A 22 -8.95 -36.90 -16.04
N PRO A 23 -10.15 -37.02 -15.44
CA PRO A 23 -10.73 -36.02 -14.55
C PRO A 23 -9.83 -35.69 -13.34
N ASN A 24 -8.90 -36.59 -13.02
CA ASN A 24 -7.91 -36.40 -11.97
C ASN A 24 -6.84 -35.35 -12.31
N ALA A 25 -6.48 -35.14 -13.58
CA ALA A 25 -5.39 -34.25 -13.98
C ALA A 25 -5.78 -32.76 -13.88
N TYR A 26 -7.03 -32.42 -14.21
CA TYR A 26 -7.57 -31.08 -13.97
C TYR A 26 -7.77 -30.80 -12.47
N ALA A 27 -8.22 -31.81 -11.71
CA ALA A 27 -8.39 -31.68 -10.27
C ALA A 27 -7.06 -31.46 -9.55
N VAL A 28 -5.98 -32.17 -9.92
CA VAL A 28 -4.65 -31.95 -9.33
C VAL A 28 -4.05 -30.61 -9.75
N ALA A 29 -4.24 -30.15 -10.98
CA ALA A 29 -3.79 -28.83 -11.41
C ALA A 29 -4.56 -27.69 -10.71
N ALA A 30 -5.88 -27.82 -10.54
CA ALA A 30 -6.68 -26.86 -9.79
C ALA A 30 -6.28 -26.86 -8.29
N ALA A 31 -6.01 -28.02 -7.71
CA ALA A 31 -5.56 -28.15 -6.33
C ALA A 31 -4.16 -27.54 -6.10
N THR A 32 -3.21 -27.71 -7.02
CA THR A 32 -1.88 -27.09 -6.92
C THR A 32 -1.93 -25.58 -7.09
N VAL A 33 -2.80 -25.05 -7.96
CA VAL A 33 -3.06 -23.60 -8.06
C VAL A 33 -3.73 -23.05 -6.80
N ALA A 34 -4.72 -23.76 -6.25
CA ALA A 34 -5.38 -23.38 -4.99
C ALA A 34 -4.39 -23.36 -3.82
N ALA A 35 -3.53 -24.37 -3.69
CA ALA A 35 -2.47 -24.42 -2.68
C ALA A 35 -1.43 -23.30 -2.88
N SER A 36 -1.02 -23.02 -4.12
CA SER A 36 -0.09 -21.93 -4.45
C SER A 36 -0.69 -20.56 -4.11
N ASN A 37 -1.98 -20.34 -4.38
CA ASN A 37 -2.68 -19.13 -4.02
C ASN A 37 -2.87 -19.00 -2.50
N ALA A 38 -3.12 -20.11 -1.79
CA ALA A 38 -3.20 -20.12 -0.34
C ALA A 38 -1.85 -19.76 0.33
N MET A 39 -0.73 -20.31 -0.17
CA MET A 39 0.62 -19.98 0.31
C MET A 39 1.01 -18.53 -0.02
N ARG A 40 0.65 -18.02 -1.21
CA ARG A 40 0.83 -16.60 -1.56
C ARG A 40 -0.01 -15.69 -0.68
N ASN A 41 -1.27 -16.04 -0.42
CA ASN A 41 -2.15 -15.27 0.47
C ASN A 41 -1.62 -15.28 1.92
N ALA A 42 -1.09 -16.41 2.39
CA ALA A 42 -0.45 -16.50 3.71
C ALA A 42 0.81 -15.61 3.83
N ASN A 43 1.59 -15.47 2.75
CA ASN A 43 2.75 -14.58 2.69
C ASN A 43 2.32 -13.09 2.69
N VAL A 44 1.26 -12.72 1.95
CA VAL A 44 0.71 -11.36 1.98
C VAL A 44 0.09 -11.03 3.35
N ASN A 45 -0.37 -12.05 4.08
CA ASN A 45 -0.96 -11.94 5.41
C ASN A 45 0.05 -12.17 6.55
N ALA A 46 1.36 -12.19 6.24
CA ALA A 46 2.40 -12.08 7.25
C ALA A 46 2.13 -10.79 8.03
N ARG A 47 1.63 -10.93 9.26
CA ARG A 47 1.22 -9.81 10.10
C ARG A 47 2.41 -8.89 10.26
N ILE A 48 2.37 -7.75 9.59
CA ILE A 48 3.38 -6.72 9.74
C ILE A 48 3.34 -6.33 11.22
N SER A 49 4.49 -6.29 11.89
CA SER A 49 4.52 -5.81 13.27
C SER A 49 4.12 -4.33 13.30
N PRO A 50 3.30 -3.88 14.26
CA PRO A 50 3.08 -2.45 14.45
C PRO A 50 4.40 -1.70 14.54
N PRO A 51 4.48 -0.45 14.03
CA PRO A 51 5.69 0.34 14.15
C PRO A 51 6.01 0.64 15.62
N ALA A 52 7.29 0.74 15.93
CA ALA A 52 7.75 1.20 17.23
C ALA A 52 7.22 2.61 17.51
N TRP A 53 6.79 2.82 18.75
CA TRP A 53 6.31 4.12 19.19
C TRP A 53 7.48 5.06 19.44
N VAL A 54 7.34 6.32 19.02
CA VAL A 54 8.33 7.35 19.32
C VAL A 54 8.32 7.60 20.84
N PRO A 55 9.47 7.49 21.51
CA PRO A 55 9.59 7.82 22.94
C PRO A 55 9.19 9.27 23.25
N ASP A 56 8.60 9.48 24.42
CA ASP A 56 8.03 10.76 24.85
C ASP A 56 9.06 11.91 24.94
N ASP A 57 10.29 11.58 25.35
CA ASP A 57 11.45 12.48 25.41
C ASP A 57 11.86 12.99 24.02
N LYS A 58 11.67 12.16 22.99
CA LYS A 58 11.95 12.50 21.59
C LYS A 58 10.81 13.24 20.89
N ALA A 59 9.68 13.43 21.56
CA ALA A 59 8.50 14.12 21.04
C ALA A 59 8.02 15.25 21.98
N PRO A 60 8.73 16.38 22.06
CA PRO A 60 8.34 17.53 22.88
C PRO A 60 7.12 18.29 22.33
N ARG A 61 6.79 18.08 21.05
CA ARG A 61 5.71 18.77 20.32
C ARG A 61 4.88 17.76 19.53
N CYS A 62 3.61 18.08 19.32
CA CYS A 62 2.72 17.28 18.46
C CYS A 62 3.31 17.18 17.05
N MET A 63 3.41 15.97 16.50
CA MET A 63 4.00 15.75 15.17
C MET A 63 3.12 16.24 14.01
N SER A 64 1.89 16.68 14.28
CA SER A 64 0.99 17.30 13.29
C SER A 64 0.90 18.82 13.47
N CYS A 65 0.34 19.30 14.59
CA CYS A 65 0.11 20.73 14.82
C CYS A 65 1.30 21.48 15.43
N ARG A 66 2.40 20.79 15.76
CA ARG A 66 3.63 21.36 16.36
C ARG A 66 3.47 22.04 17.72
N THR A 67 2.28 21.99 18.34
CA THR A 67 2.06 22.53 19.68
C THR A 67 2.85 21.75 20.73
N GLN A 68 3.48 22.47 21.66
CA GLN A 68 4.22 21.91 22.79
C GLN A 68 3.30 21.08 23.70
N PHE A 69 3.76 19.91 24.12
CA PHE A 69 3.08 19.15 25.16
C PHE A 69 3.31 19.79 26.53
N THR A 70 2.31 19.66 27.40
CA THR A 70 2.32 20.20 28.77
C THR A 70 1.63 19.21 29.70
N ALA A 71 1.59 19.49 31.01
CA ALA A 71 0.82 18.68 31.96
C ALA A 71 -0.67 18.56 31.61
N PHE A 72 -1.25 19.54 30.90
CA PHE A 72 -2.65 19.51 30.46
C PHE A 72 -2.81 19.04 29.01
N ARG A 73 -1.80 19.25 28.17
CA ARG A 73 -1.77 18.72 26.80
C ARG A 73 -0.96 17.43 26.78
N ARG A 74 -1.64 16.31 27.06
CA ARG A 74 -1.04 14.97 27.10
C ARG A 74 -0.68 14.47 25.70
N ARG A 75 0.28 13.55 25.65
CA ARG A 75 0.73 12.84 24.46
C ARG A 75 -0.16 11.65 24.15
N HIS A 76 -0.34 11.36 22.87
CA HIS A 76 -1.05 10.19 22.38
C HIS A 76 -0.34 9.58 21.18
N HIS A 77 -0.13 8.27 21.21
CA HIS A 77 0.51 7.56 20.09
C HIS A 77 -0.50 7.11 19.05
N CYS A 78 -0.14 7.29 17.78
CA CYS A 78 -0.85 6.69 16.66
C CYS A 78 -0.46 5.22 16.53
N ARG A 79 -1.44 4.30 16.56
CA ARG A 79 -1.15 2.86 16.42
C ARG A 79 -0.74 2.46 15.00
N ASN A 80 -0.95 3.33 14.01
CA ASN A 80 -0.61 3.05 12.62
C ASN A 80 0.81 3.46 12.22
N CYS A 81 1.26 4.63 12.65
CA CYS A 81 2.56 5.19 12.29
C CYS A 81 3.54 5.33 13.47
N GLY A 82 3.11 5.07 14.71
CA GLY A 82 3.97 5.16 15.91
C GLY A 82 4.26 6.59 16.40
N GLY A 83 3.87 7.62 15.65
CA GLY A 83 4.11 9.01 16.02
C GLY A 83 3.27 9.51 17.20
N VAL A 84 3.66 10.67 17.74
CA VAL A 84 3.08 11.29 18.95
C VAL A 84 2.29 12.54 18.61
N PHE A 85 1.06 12.60 19.11
CA PHE A 85 0.06 13.61 18.76
C PHE A 85 -0.67 14.13 20.00
N CYS A 86 -1.26 15.32 19.89
CA CYS A 86 -2.20 15.81 20.89
C CYS A 86 -3.59 15.17 20.69
N GLY A 87 -4.48 15.34 21.67
CA GLY A 87 -5.82 14.73 21.64
C GLY A 87 -6.62 15.14 20.40
N VAL A 88 -6.47 16.40 19.96
CA VAL A 88 -7.13 16.95 18.77
C VAL A 88 -6.60 16.33 17.47
N CYS A 89 -5.28 16.20 17.31
CA CYS A 89 -4.67 15.64 16.10
C CYS A 89 -4.81 14.10 15.98
N SER A 90 -5.28 13.44 17.04
CA SER A 90 -5.47 11.99 17.10
C SER A 90 -6.85 11.61 17.63
N ASN A 91 -7.87 12.41 17.32
CA ASN A 91 -9.23 12.23 17.82
C ASN A 91 -10.05 11.15 17.11
N ALA A 92 -9.45 10.42 16.17
CA ALA A 92 -10.12 9.37 15.39
C ALA A 92 -9.62 7.97 15.77
N THR A 93 -10.44 6.96 15.46
CA THR A 93 -10.12 5.54 15.64
C THR A 93 -10.37 4.78 14.36
N ALA A 94 -9.52 3.80 14.03
CA ALA A 94 -9.69 2.92 12.88
C ALA A 94 -9.20 1.51 13.22
N PRO A 95 -9.82 0.45 12.66
CA PRO A 95 -9.25 -0.89 12.72
C PRO A 95 -7.96 -0.94 11.91
N LEU A 96 -6.97 -1.74 12.34
CA LEU A 96 -5.71 -1.97 11.61
C LEU A 96 -5.50 -3.49 11.41
N PRO A 97 -6.25 -4.14 10.50
CA PRO A 97 -6.17 -5.59 10.29
C PRO A 97 -4.77 -6.07 9.87
N LYS A 98 -4.01 -5.24 9.14
CA LYS A 98 -2.61 -5.50 8.74
C LYS A 98 -1.66 -5.75 9.93
N TYR A 99 -2.04 -5.28 11.13
CA TYR A 99 -1.31 -5.50 12.38
C TYR A 99 -2.03 -6.48 13.33
N GLY A 100 -3.09 -7.15 12.87
CA GLY A 100 -3.93 -7.99 13.71
C GLY A 100 -4.84 -7.23 14.69
N LEU A 101 -4.96 -5.90 14.55
CA LEU A 101 -5.80 -5.06 15.41
C LEU A 101 -7.17 -4.88 14.74
N THR A 102 -8.08 -5.83 14.96
CA THR A 102 -9.41 -5.82 14.34
C THR A 102 -10.37 -4.83 14.99
N LYS A 103 -10.17 -4.51 16.27
CA LYS A 103 -10.92 -3.45 16.98
C LYS A 103 -10.36 -2.08 16.61
N ALA A 104 -11.25 -1.07 16.54
CA ALA A 104 -10.83 0.29 16.25
C ALA A 104 -9.87 0.83 17.32
N VAL A 105 -8.71 1.32 16.89
CA VAL A 105 -7.66 1.88 17.75
C VAL A 105 -7.35 3.31 17.35
N ARG A 106 -6.83 4.11 18.28
CA ARG A 106 -6.53 5.53 18.04
C ARG A 106 -5.48 5.71 16.95
N VAL A 107 -5.78 6.60 16.00
CA VAL A 107 -4.89 6.97 14.90
C VAL A 107 -4.83 8.49 14.75
N CYS A 108 -3.74 9.01 14.18
CA CYS A 108 -3.71 10.41 13.77
C CYS A 108 -4.64 10.65 12.56
N ARG A 109 -4.99 11.91 12.32
CA ARG A 109 -5.88 12.29 11.20
C ARG A 109 -5.38 11.75 9.85
N ASP A 110 -4.08 11.84 9.56
CA ASP A 110 -3.52 11.40 8.27
C ASP A 110 -3.63 9.87 8.09
N CYS A 111 -3.38 9.13 9.17
CA CYS A 111 -3.56 7.68 9.19
C CYS A 111 -5.03 7.30 9.05
N TYR A 112 -5.94 8.01 9.72
CA TYR A 112 -7.38 7.76 9.58
C TYR A 112 -7.84 7.89 8.13
N VAL A 113 -7.46 8.98 7.44
CA VAL A 113 -7.77 9.19 6.02
C VAL A 113 -7.20 8.07 5.15
N SER A 114 -5.97 7.62 5.45
CA SER A 114 -5.31 6.54 4.70
C SER A 114 -6.05 5.21 4.84
N GLU A 115 -6.47 4.84 6.06
CA GLU A 115 -7.23 3.60 6.30
C GLU A 115 -8.64 3.66 5.70
N MET A 116 -9.32 4.81 5.73
CA MET A 116 -10.61 4.98 5.07
C MET A 116 -10.51 4.83 3.54
N ARG A 117 -9.44 5.37 2.93
CA ARG A 117 -9.18 5.18 1.49
C ARG A 117 -8.88 3.74 1.14
N ALA A 118 -8.10 3.04 1.97
CA ALA A 118 -7.83 1.62 1.78
C ALA A 118 -9.09 0.75 1.90
N SER A 119 -10.04 1.17 2.74
CA SER A 119 -11.32 0.47 2.96
C SER A 119 -12.35 0.76 1.87
N ALA A 120 -12.27 1.92 1.21
CA ALA A 120 -13.16 2.34 0.14
C ALA A 120 -12.77 1.78 -1.25
N SER A 121 -11.62 1.13 -1.38
CA SER A 121 -11.29 0.37 -2.59
C SER A 121 -11.94 -1.01 -2.52
N PRO A 122 -12.96 -1.31 -3.35
CA PRO A 122 -13.30 -2.70 -3.58
C PRO A 122 -12.06 -3.37 -4.17
N ALA A 123 -11.70 -4.54 -3.66
CA ALA A 123 -10.63 -5.37 -4.21
C ALA A 123 -10.80 -5.47 -5.73
N GLY A 124 -9.86 -4.89 -6.48
CA GLY A 124 -9.86 -4.91 -7.94
C GLY A 124 -9.97 -3.54 -8.61
N SER A 125 -8.96 -2.69 -8.43
CA SER A 125 -8.64 -1.65 -9.41
C SER A 125 -7.16 -1.30 -9.29
N SER A 126 -6.35 -2.03 -10.06
CA SER A 126 -4.98 -1.66 -10.37
C SER A 126 -4.99 -0.36 -11.19
N ALA A 127 -5.06 0.79 -10.51
CA ALA A 127 -4.85 2.08 -11.13
C ALA A 127 -3.34 2.38 -11.12
N THR A 128 -2.66 1.94 -12.17
CA THR A 128 -1.34 2.43 -12.57
C THR A 128 -1.43 3.94 -12.76
N ARG A 129 -1.05 4.72 -11.75
CA ARG A 129 -0.72 6.14 -11.96
C ARG A 129 0.66 6.18 -12.62
N SER A 130 0.69 6.10 -13.95
CA SER A 130 1.83 6.63 -14.70
C SER A 130 1.86 8.15 -14.50
N PRO A 131 3.01 8.77 -14.17
CA PRO A 131 3.13 10.21 -14.29
C PRO A 131 3.09 10.58 -15.79
N PRO A 132 2.44 11.70 -16.19
CA PRO A 132 2.63 12.22 -17.52
C PRO A 132 4.10 12.65 -17.65
N ILE A 133 4.84 11.95 -18.50
CA ILE A 133 6.16 12.34 -18.96
C ILE A 133 5.97 13.63 -19.77
N SER A 134 6.33 14.78 -19.20
CA SER A 134 6.51 15.99 -20.00
C SER A 134 7.72 15.81 -20.92
N PRO A 135 7.60 16.00 -22.24
CA PRO A 135 8.78 16.11 -23.08
C PRO A 135 9.44 17.47 -22.81
N ARG A 136 10.66 17.43 -22.25
CA ARG A 136 11.59 18.56 -22.30
C ARG A 136 12.12 18.66 -23.74
N SER A 137 11.62 19.63 -24.50
CA SER A 137 12.30 20.12 -25.69
C SER A 137 13.46 21.03 -25.25
N ASN A 138 14.68 20.51 -25.30
CA ASN A 138 15.87 21.34 -25.41
C ASN A 138 16.06 21.70 -26.89
N ALA A 139 15.98 22.98 -27.22
CA ALA A 139 16.59 23.53 -28.41
C ALA A 139 17.44 24.72 -27.97
N SER A 140 18.74 24.55 -28.05
CA SER A 140 19.74 25.60 -27.86
C SER A 140 19.95 26.36 -29.17
N ALA A 141 20.14 27.67 -29.02
CA ALA A 141 20.98 28.56 -29.82
C ALA A 141 20.62 28.82 -31.30
N ALA A 142 20.26 30.07 -31.58
CA ALA A 142 20.79 30.81 -32.72
C ALA A 142 20.86 32.31 -32.37
N THR A 143 22.10 32.78 -32.19
CA THR A 143 22.46 34.18 -32.07
C THR A 143 22.80 34.72 -33.46
N ALA A 144 22.13 35.79 -33.89
CA ALA A 144 22.53 36.73 -34.95
C ALA A 144 21.62 37.96 -34.77
N GLY A 145 22.04 39.23 -34.66
CA GLY A 145 23.24 39.89 -35.15
C GLY A 145 22.91 40.63 -36.45
N GLY A 146 22.70 41.95 -36.40
CA GLY A 146 22.88 42.81 -37.58
C GLY A 146 21.84 43.92 -37.82
N SER A 147 22.31 45.15 -37.54
CA SER A 147 22.00 46.45 -38.18
C SER A 147 20.64 47.10 -37.97
#